data_AF-X1TYL6-F1
#
_entry.id   AF-X1TYL6-F1
#
_cell.length_a   1.000
_cell.length_b   1.000
_cell.length_c   1.000
_cell.angle_alpha   90.00
_cell.angle_beta   90.00
_cell.angle_gamma   90.00
#
_symmetry.space_group_name_H-M   'P 1'
#
loop_
_entity.id
_entity.type
_entity.pdbx_description
1 polymer ?
#
loop_
_entity_poly.entity_id
_entity_poly.type
_entity_poly.pdbx_seq_one_letter_code
_entity_poly.pdbx_strand_id
1 'polypeptide(L)' 'MWIGKGKVWRASTHARSQVIYIPADVVKDGSYPFKLGDDVIVRLDATQQRLIISKKE' A
#
# COMPACT_ATOMS: atom_id res chain seq x y z
N MET A 1 -2.60 10.70 -14.07
CA MET A 1 -1.98 9.56 -13.38
C MET A 1 -0.95 10.11 -12.41
N TRP A 2 -1.21 10.05 -11.10
CA TRP A 2 -0.27 10.55 -10.10
C TRP A 2 0.77 9.49 -9.78
N ILE A 3 2.05 9.84 -9.92
CA ILE A 3 3.17 8.97 -9.52
C ILE A 3 3.76 9.54 -8.24
N GLY A 4 3.36 9.00 -7.10
CA GLY A 4 3.97 9.31 -5.82
C GLY A 4 5.21 8.44 -5.57
N LYS A 5 6.35 9.04 -5.26
CA LYS A 5 7.55 8.30 -4.86
C LYS A 5 7.41 7.84 -3.41
N GLY A 6 7.63 6.56 -3.15
CA GLY A 6 7.60 5.97 -1.82
C GLY A 6 8.90 5.24 -1.49
N LYS A 7 9.07 4.89 -0.22
CA LYS A 7 10.15 4.01 0.23
C LYS A 7 9.57 2.92 1.12
N VAL A 8 10.10 1.72 0.95
CA VAL A 8 9.80 0.57 1.79
C VAL A 8 10.68 0.63 3.03
N TRP A 9 10.07 0.57 4.20
CA TRP A 9 10.75 0.59 5.49
C TRP A 9 10.46 -0.69 6.25
N ARG A 10 11.35 -1.08 7.16
CA ARG A 10 11.05 -2.15 8.11
C ARG A 10 10.20 -1.57 9.25
N ALA A 11 9.13 -2.27 9.64
CA ALA A 11 8.21 -1.77 10.66
C ALA A 11 8.90 -1.62 12.03
N SER A 12 9.83 -2.52 12.35
CA SER A 12 10.71 -2.45 13.52
C SER A 12 11.97 -3.28 13.27
N THR A 13 12.99 -3.17 14.12
CA THR A 13 14.28 -3.90 13.97
C THR A 13 14.11 -5.41 13.77
N HIS A 14 13.15 -6.01 14.48
CA HIS A 14 12.85 -7.45 14.45
C HIS A 14 11.58 -7.81 13.69
N ALA A 15 10.88 -6.83 13.11
CA ALA A 15 9.66 -7.11 12.36
C ALA A 15 9.99 -7.91 11.09
N ARG A 16 9.18 -8.96 10.85
CA ARG A 16 9.14 -9.68 9.58
C ARG A 16 8.29 -8.95 8.52
N SER A 17 7.66 -7.84 8.90
CA SER A 17 6.82 -7.01 8.04
C SER A 17 7.52 -5.70 7.65
N GLN A 18 7.06 -5.17 6.53
CA GLN A 18 7.50 -3.89 5.98
C GLN A 18 6.32 -2.92 5.93
N VAL A 19 6.63 -1.63 5.97
CA VAL A 19 5.66 -0.54 5.87
C VAL A 19 6.01 0.32 4.66
N ILE A 20 4.99 0.70 3.92
CA ILE A 20 5.07 1.69 2.84
C ILE A 20 4.06 2.78 3.18
N TYR A 21 4.50 4.02 3.10
CA TYR A 21 3.60 5.17 3.19
C TYR A 21 3.04 5.48 1.81
N ILE A 22 1.72 5.55 1.71
CA ILE A 22 1.03 6.01 0.50
C ILE A 22 1.12 7.53 0.48
N PRO A 23 1.72 8.15 -0.56
CA PRO A 23 1.89 9.60 -0.61
C PRO A 23 0.56 10.35 -0.54
N ALA A 24 0.56 11.52 0.10
CA ALA A 24 -0.65 12.30 0.33
C ALA A 24 -1.41 12.64 -0.96
N ASP A 25 -0.70 12.87 -2.07
CA ASP A 25 -1.31 13.17 -3.37
C ASP A 25 -2.11 11.98 -3.93
N VAL A 26 -1.68 10.74 -3.63
CA VAL A 26 -2.41 9.52 -3.99
C VAL A 26 -3.61 9.33 -3.07
N VAL A 27 -3.47 9.63 -1.76
CA VAL A 27 -4.57 9.51 -0.78
C VAL A 27 -5.69 10.52 -1.03
N LYS A 28 -5.36 11.72 -1.52
CA LYS A 28 -6.32 12.78 -1.83
C LYS A 28 -7.06 12.58 -3.16
N ASP A 29 -6.64 11.61 -3.97
CA ASP A 29 -7.29 11.30 -5.24
C ASP A 29 -8.69 10.73 -4.98
N GLY A 30 -9.69 11.20 -5.72
CA GLY A 30 -11.08 10.75 -5.56
C GLY A 30 -11.30 9.26 -5.87
N SER A 31 -10.35 8.62 -6.57
CA SER A 31 -10.35 7.18 -6.84
C SER A 31 -9.64 6.34 -5.79
N TYR A 32 -9.07 6.96 -4.74
CA TYR A 32 -8.40 6.24 -3.66
C TYR A 32 -9.39 5.31 -2.94
N PRO A 33 -9.17 3.99 -2.95
CA PRO A 33 -10.23 3.05 -2.58
C PRO A 33 -10.37 2.87 -1.08
N PHE A 34 -9.42 3.30 -0.24
CA PHE A 34 -9.38 2.95 1.19
C PHE A 34 -9.80 4.11 2.10
N LYS A 35 -10.30 3.77 3.29
CA LYS A 35 -10.51 4.67 4.42
C LYS A 35 -9.67 4.23 5.62
N LEU A 36 -9.45 5.13 6.58
CA LEU A 36 -8.78 4.78 7.82
C LEU A 36 -9.60 3.72 8.57
N GLY A 37 -8.93 2.62 8.96
CA GLY A 37 -9.56 1.48 9.62
C GLY A 37 -10.11 0.40 8.69
N ASP A 38 -10.07 0.58 7.36
CA ASP A 38 -10.45 -0.48 6.43
C ASP A 38 -9.49 -1.68 6.57
N ASP A 39 -10.06 -2.88 6.69
CA ASP A 39 -9.30 -4.11 6.55
C ASP A 39 -8.89 -4.31 5.08
N VAL A 40 -7.64 -4.72 4.86
CA VAL A 40 -7.08 -4.91 3.53
C VAL A 40 -6.46 -6.29 3.37
N ILE A 41 -6.43 -6.77 2.13
CA ILE A 41 -5.69 -7.96 1.71
C ILE A 41 -4.52 -7.49 0.86
N VAL A 42 -3.32 -7.99 1.16
CA VAL A 42 -2.09 -7.72 0.42
C VAL A 42 -1.66 -8.99 -0.31
N ARG A 43 -1.48 -8.92 -1.63
CA ARG A 43 -1.08 -10.05 -2.48
C ARG A 43 0.09 -9.67 -3.37
N LEU A 44 0.91 -10.66 -3.71
CA LEU A 44 1.94 -10.53 -4.74
C LEU A 44 1.38 -11.06 -6.06
N ASP A 45 1.39 -10.23 -7.09
CA ASP A 45 1.25 -10.67 -8.47
C ASP A 45 2.64 -10.97 -9.03
N ALA A 46 2.99 -12.25 -9.03
CA ALA A 46 4.30 -12.72 -9.47
C ALA A 46 4.55 -12.51 -10.96
N THR A 47 3.49 -12.43 -11.78
CA THR A 47 3.60 -12.28 -13.23
C THR A 47 4.07 -10.88 -13.61
N GLN A 48 3.59 -9.87 -12.89
CA GLN A 48 3.91 -8.47 -13.13
C GLN A 48 4.84 -7.87 -12.07
N GLN A 49 5.37 -8.69 -11.16
CA GLN A 49 6.25 -8.29 -10.06
C GLN A 49 5.71 -7.10 -9.25
N ARG A 50 4.41 -7.11 -8.94
CA ARG A 50 3.75 -6.01 -8.23
C ARG A 50 3.03 -6.47 -6.97
N LEU A 51 2.99 -5.59 -5.98
CA LEU A 51 2.18 -5.76 -4.78
C LEU A 51 0.78 -5.17 -5.04
N ILE A 52 -0.25 -5.97 -4.83
CA ILE A 52 -1.65 -5.56 -4.97
C ILE A 52 -2.25 -5.48 -3.57
N ILE A 53 -2.86 -4.33 -3.27
CA ILE A 53 -3.62 -4.11 -2.04
C ILE A 53 -5.07 -3.93 -2.44
N SER A 54 -5.97 -4.69 -1.82
CA SER A 54 -7.42 -4.61 -2.04
C SER A 54 -8.16 -4.56 -0.71
N LYS A 55 -9.42 -4.12 -0.71
CA LYS A 55 -10.27 -4.26 0.47
C LYS A 55 -10.45 -5.74 0.80
N LYS A 56 -10.56 -6.03 2.09
CA LYS A 56 -11.13 -7.28 2.58
C LYS A 56 -12.65 -7.15 2.48
N GLU A 57 -13.32 -8.18 1.95
CA GLU A 57 -14.79 -8.26 1.93
C GLU A 57 -15.38 -8.22 3.34
#